data_AF-A0A176J760-F1
#
_entry.id   AF-A0A176J760-F1
#
_cell.length_a   1.000
_cell.length_b   1.000
_cell.length_c   1.000
_cell.angle_alpha   90.00
_cell.angle_beta   90.00
_cell.angle_gamma   90.00
#
_symmetry.space_group_name_H-M   'P 1'
#
loop_
_entity.id
_entity.type
_entity.pdbx_description
1 polymer ?
#
loop_
_entity_poly.entity_id
_entity_poly.type
_entity_poly.pdbx_seq_one_letter_code
_entity_poly.pdbx_strand_id
1 'polypeptide(L)'
;MKKMLLTGITAAMLITPLAAVSTPAPSAFAATTSSAQSKEAVKQGDILLKKLNVYKSTVSMGNIDEINDLYDELTKQLSIVEKAIGKVSGLSNRNVLLNKYAVPAKKEIERTIYEVSQFRLLYTILNGLDEDEYYTYDKDMAKLERMKKRAAAIKEAGGYKALPASINLDLRKAEAFAAGYNLSYYDYWVDESTGAEPDIDEADLYYDDLTRYVKQTEMKIGQVADKAYRTSLLQEFVAPAKVTVERTKYEISQLRLMNRVSELIDAGNIEEAKTQFSKLEGLKTRAAAIKEAGGYEPLAKAIRDELLAYETDLKAVLEGK
;
A
#
# COMPACT_ATOMS: atom_id res chain seq x y z
N MET A 1 -25.01 -9.05 9.20
CA MET A 1 -23.56 -8.77 9.29
C MET A 1 -23.38 -7.25 9.24
N LYS A 2 -22.76 -6.67 10.27
CA LYS A 2 -22.64 -5.20 10.43
C LYS A 2 -21.59 -4.67 9.45
N LYS A 3 -22.03 -3.99 8.38
CA LYS A 3 -21.17 -3.21 7.50
C LYS A 3 -20.48 -2.12 8.34
N MET A 4 -19.17 -2.26 8.55
CA MET A 4 -18.34 -1.19 9.10
C MET A 4 -18.29 -0.09 8.04
N LEU A 5 -19.04 0.99 8.28
CA LEU A 5 -18.98 2.21 7.48
C LEU A 5 -17.60 2.83 7.67
N LEU A 6 -16.73 2.61 6.68
CA LEU A 6 -15.49 3.35 6.50
C LEU A 6 -15.88 4.79 6.12
N THR A 7 -16.18 5.63 7.12
CA THR A 7 -16.43 7.05 6.92
C THR A 7 -15.15 7.69 6.41
N GLY A 8 -15.11 7.94 5.11
CA GLY A 8 -14.07 8.72 4.46
C GLY A 8 -13.95 10.09 5.13
N ILE A 9 -12.91 10.27 5.94
CA ILE A 9 -12.52 11.57 6.47
C ILE A 9 -11.95 12.35 5.28
N THR A 10 -12.81 13.06 4.56
CA THR A 10 -12.40 14.20 3.75
C THR A 10 -11.86 15.26 4.71
N ALA A 11 -10.56 15.23 4.95
CA ALA A 11 -9.85 16.30 5.63
C ALA A 11 -9.91 17.55 4.74
N ALA A 12 -10.99 18.32 4.87
CA ALA A 12 -11.00 19.72 4.47
C ALA A 12 -10.05 20.47 5.40
N MET A 13 -8.75 20.40 5.10
CA MET A 13 -7.74 21.23 5.74
C MET A 13 -7.98 22.67 5.30
N LEU A 14 -8.68 23.43 6.13
CA LEU A 14 -8.70 24.90 6.06
C LEU A 14 -7.28 25.39 6.36
N ILE A 15 -6.50 25.58 5.30
CA ILE A 15 -5.25 26.34 5.32
C ILE A 15 -5.66 27.80 5.52
N THR A 16 -5.81 28.24 6.76
CA THR A 16 -5.86 29.67 7.05
C THR A 16 -4.44 30.23 7.04
N PRO A 17 -4.14 31.26 6.23
CA PRO A 17 -2.85 31.92 6.26
C PRO A 17 -2.64 32.58 7.63
N LEU A 18 -1.49 32.29 8.26
CA LEU A 18 -1.02 33.05 9.42
C LEU A 18 -0.69 34.48 8.96
N ALA A 19 -1.64 35.39 9.11
CA ALA A 19 -1.36 36.82 9.04
C ALA A 19 -0.46 37.20 10.23
N ALA A 20 0.63 37.93 9.96
CA ALA A 20 1.49 38.49 10.98
C ALA A 20 0.69 39.45 11.88
N VAL A 21 0.38 39.00 13.10
CA VAL A 21 -0.34 39.77 14.09
C VAL A 21 0.64 40.76 14.73
N SER A 22 0.42 42.05 14.51
CA SER A 22 1.05 43.13 15.25
C SER A 22 0.72 43.00 16.75
N THR A 23 1.74 43.15 17.60
CA THR A 23 1.63 43.02 19.06
C THR A 23 0.72 44.12 19.62
N PRO A 24 -0.44 43.80 20.22
CA PRO A 24 -1.20 44.79 20.97
C PRO A 24 -0.54 45.05 22.33
N ALA A 25 -0.69 46.28 22.79
CA ALA A 25 -0.24 46.77 24.09
C ALA A 25 -0.73 45.90 25.28
N PRO A 26 -0.01 45.89 26.42
CA PRO A 26 -0.40 45.14 27.61
C PRO A 26 -1.64 45.77 28.27
N SER A 27 -2.82 45.31 27.86
CA SER A 27 -4.07 45.61 28.54
C SER A 27 -4.13 44.82 29.85
N ALA A 28 -4.28 45.52 30.97
CA ALA A 28 -4.48 44.95 32.29
C ALA A 28 -5.60 43.90 32.30
N PHE A 29 -5.26 42.66 32.62
CA PHE A 29 -6.20 41.56 32.74
C PHE A 29 -7.05 41.73 34.00
N ALA A 30 -8.27 42.23 33.84
CA ALA A 30 -9.31 42.09 34.84
C ALA A 30 -9.75 40.62 34.89
N ALA A 31 -9.07 39.84 35.72
CA ALA A 31 -9.39 38.46 36.03
C ALA A 31 -10.55 38.38 37.02
N THR A 32 -11.81 38.43 36.54
CA THR A 32 -12.94 37.95 37.33
C THR A 32 -14.12 37.60 36.42
N THR A 33 -14.28 36.30 36.14
CA THR A 33 -15.59 35.64 36.08
C THR A 33 -15.34 34.13 36.05
N SER A 34 -15.27 33.52 37.23
CA SER A 34 -15.21 32.06 37.41
C SER A 34 -16.59 31.44 37.10
N SER A 35 -17.05 31.55 35.85
CA SER A 35 -18.28 30.90 35.43
C SER A 35 -18.09 29.37 35.46
N ALA A 36 -19.17 28.62 35.66
CA ALA A 36 -19.13 27.16 35.62
C ALA A 36 -18.56 26.66 34.27
N GLN A 37 -18.82 27.36 33.17
CA GLN A 37 -18.26 27.02 31.84
C GLN A 37 -16.73 27.18 31.80
N SER A 38 -16.19 28.24 32.41
CA SER A 38 -14.74 28.45 32.47
C SER A 38 -14.03 27.34 33.25
N LYS A 39 -14.60 26.93 34.39
CA LYS A 39 -14.07 25.80 35.19
C LYS A 39 -14.08 24.48 34.43
N GLU A 40 -15.18 24.19 33.72
CA GLU A 40 -15.28 22.97 32.91
C GLU A 40 -14.29 22.98 31.74
N ALA A 41 -14.12 24.11 31.04
CA ALA A 41 -13.16 24.23 29.95
C ALA A 41 -11.72 24.00 30.43
N VAL A 42 -11.35 24.55 31.59
CA VAL A 42 -10.04 24.30 32.23
C VAL A 42 -9.87 22.83 32.57
N LYS A 43 -10.86 22.21 33.21
CA LYS A 43 -10.84 20.78 33.56
C LYS A 43 -10.61 19.89 32.33
N GLN A 44 -11.38 20.11 31.25
CA GLN A 44 -11.22 19.35 30.02
C GLN A 44 -9.86 19.62 29.35
N GLY A 45 -9.39 20.87 29.41
CA GLY A 45 -8.07 21.26 28.92
C GLY A 45 -6.94 20.54 29.64
N ASP A 46 -7.02 20.41 30.96
CA ASP A 46 -6.01 19.71 31.77
C ASP A 46 -6.00 18.20 31.46
N ILE A 47 -7.16 17.60 31.17
CA ILE A 47 -7.25 16.20 30.67
C ILE A 47 -6.54 16.08 29.31
N LEU A 48 -6.78 17.03 28.39
CA LEU A 48 -6.13 17.04 27.09
C LEU A 48 -4.61 17.17 27.20
N LEU A 49 -4.08 18.03 28.09
CA LEU A 49 -2.63 18.13 28.28
C LEU A 49 -2.01 16.83 28.78
N LYS A 50 -2.68 16.13 29.70
CA LYS A 50 -2.20 14.82 30.18
C LYS A 50 -2.12 13.83 29.02
N LYS A 51 -3.18 13.71 28.21
CA LYS A 51 -3.20 12.83 27.03
C LYS A 51 -2.15 13.25 25.99
N LEU A 52 -2.00 14.54 25.74
CA LEU A 52 -1.00 15.08 24.83
C LEU A 52 0.43 14.73 25.30
N ASN A 53 0.72 14.81 26.59
CA ASN A 53 2.05 14.47 27.11
C ASN A 53 2.36 12.99 26.92
N VAL A 54 1.40 12.09 27.17
CA VAL A 54 1.54 10.65 26.88
C VAL A 54 1.78 10.46 25.39
N TYR A 55 0.93 11.03 24.54
CA TYR A 55 1.04 10.94 23.09
C TYR A 55 2.41 11.42 22.58
N LYS A 56 2.91 12.57 23.05
CA LYS A 56 4.23 13.11 22.68
C LYS A 56 5.38 12.20 23.12
N SER A 57 5.25 11.56 24.28
CA SER A 57 6.22 10.56 24.74
C SER A 57 6.24 9.37 23.78
N THR A 58 5.08 8.82 23.43
CA THR A 58 4.94 7.73 22.47
C THR A 58 5.48 8.09 21.09
N VAL A 59 5.14 9.29 20.58
CA VAL A 59 5.71 9.82 19.33
C VAL A 59 7.23 9.90 19.38
N SER A 60 7.81 10.21 20.54
CA SER A 60 9.27 10.31 20.70
C SER A 60 9.95 8.94 20.79
N MET A 61 9.26 7.93 21.31
CA MET A 61 9.69 6.52 21.26
C MET A 61 9.61 5.96 19.84
N GLY A 62 8.73 6.52 19.01
CA GLY A 62 8.64 6.23 17.59
C GLY A 62 8.00 4.88 17.27
N ASN A 63 7.13 4.38 18.15
CA ASN A 63 6.31 3.19 17.96
C ASN A 63 5.00 3.58 17.24
N ILE A 64 4.85 3.25 15.96
CA ILE A 64 3.69 3.68 15.16
C ILE A 64 2.37 3.02 15.59
N ASP A 65 2.40 1.78 16.07
CA ASP A 65 1.22 1.08 16.58
C ASP A 65 0.62 1.80 17.80
N GLU A 66 1.45 2.09 18.81
CA GLU A 66 1.00 2.81 20.01
C GLU A 66 0.55 4.25 19.69
N ILE A 67 1.21 4.91 18.73
CA ILE A 67 0.78 6.23 18.24
C ILE A 67 -0.61 6.14 17.64
N ASN A 68 -0.87 5.13 16.79
CA ASN A 68 -2.17 4.90 16.18
C ASN A 68 -3.27 4.70 17.24
N ASP A 69 -3.00 3.92 18.28
CA ASP A 69 -3.97 3.60 19.33
C ASP A 69 -4.37 4.84 20.14
N LEU A 70 -3.40 5.72 20.42
CA LEU A 70 -3.64 6.95 21.17
C LEU A 70 -4.23 8.09 20.31
N TYR A 71 -4.10 8.01 18.98
CA TYR A 71 -4.49 9.09 18.07
C TYR A 71 -5.99 9.43 18.14
N ASP A 72 -6.86 8.41 18.07
CA ASP A 72 -8.32 8.63 18.04
C ASP A 72 -8.82 9.16 19.39
N GLU A 73 -8.23 8.70 20.50
CA GLU A 73 -8.60 9.21 21.81
C GLU A 73 -8.18 10.67 22.00
N LEU A 74 -6.97 11.04 21.55
CA LEU A 74 -6.49 12.41 21.61
C LEU A 74 -7.34 13.36 20.75
N THR A 75 -7.65 12.97 19.51
CA THR A 75 -8.49 13.78 18.61
C THR A 75 -9.91 13.94 19.14
N LYS A 76 -10.49 12.88 19.74
CA LYS A 76 -11.77 12.95 20.44
C LYS A 76 -11.73 13.92 21.62
N GLN A 77 -10.69 13.85 22.47
CA GLN A 77 -10.55 14.75 23.61
C GLN A 77 -10.35 16.20 23.16
N LEU A 78 -9.60 16.45 22.07
CA LEU A 78 -9.44 17.77 21.49
C LEU A 78 -10.81 18.36 21.11
N SER A 79 -11.68 17.59 20.44
CA SER A 79 -13.04 18.04 20.09
C SER A 79 -13.88 18.40 21.33
N ILE A 80 -13.76 17.63 22.41
CA ILE A 80 -14.44 17.92 23.69
C ILE A 80 -13.96 19.26 24.27
N VAL A 81 -12.65 19.48 24.29
CA VAL A 81 -12.04 20.72 24.80
C VAL A 81 -12.47 21.93 23.98
N GLU A 82 -12.44 21.85 22.65
CA GLU A 82 -12.86 22.95 21.79
C GLU A 82 -14.32 23.34 22.00
N LYS A 83 -15.22 22.35 22.15
CA LYS A 83 -16.62 22.58 22.48
C LYS A 83 -16.79 23.22 23.86
N ALA A 84 -16.02 22.80 24.86
CA ALA A 84 -16.05 23.39 26.19
C ALA A 84 -15.54 24.85 26.19
N ILE A 85 -14.42 25.11 25.51
CA ILE A 85 -13.88 26.47 25.35
C ILE A 85 -14.85 27.36 24.56
N GLY A 86 -15.54 26.83 23.55
CA GLY A 86 -16.54 27.57 22.79
C GLY A 86 -17.67 28.18 23.64
N LYS A 87 -17.97 27.57 24.80
CA LYS A 87 -18.98 28.02 25.77
C LYS A 87 -18.46 29.07 26.76
N VAL A 88 -17.16 29.38 26.76
CA VAL A 88 -16.57 30.37 27.66
C VAL A 88 -16.87 31.78 27.15
N SER A 89 -17.36 32.64 28.04
CA SER A 89 -17.68 34.03 27.73
C SER A 89 -16.41 34.86 27.45
N GLY A 90 -16.48 35.68 26.40
CA GLY A 90 -15.40 36.58 26.00
C GLY A 90 -14.39 35.94 25.04
N LEU A 91 -14.15 36.59 23.90
CA LEU A 91 -13.19 36.12 22.89
C LEU A 91 -11.77 36.01 23.45
N SER A 92 -11.33 36.99 24.24
CA SER A 92 -10.00 36.99 24.87
C SER A 92 -9.78 35.75 25.74
N ASN A 93 -10.75 35.42 26.62
CA ASN A 93 -10.69 34.23 27.47
C ASN A 93 -10.62 32.94 26.65
N ARG A 94 -11.43 32.83 25.59
CA ARG A 94 -11.39 31.67 24.68
C ARG A 94 -10.04 31.54 24.01
N ASN A 95 -9.44 32.63 23.52
CA ASN A 95 -8.14 32.60 22.87
C ASN A 95 -7.03 32.15 23.83
N VAL A 96 -7.05 32.62 25.09
CA VAL A 96 -6.11 32.15 26.12
C VAL A 96 -6.21 30.64 26.31
N LEU A 97 -7.43 30.10 26.44
CA LEU A 97 -7.64 28.67 26.64
C LEU A 97 -7.28 27.86 25.38
N LEU A 98 -7.64 28.35 24.18
CA LEU A 98 -7.27 27.69 22.91
C LEU A 98 -5.76 27.60 22.76
N ASN A 99 -5.04 28.69 23.01
CA ASN A 99 -3.59 28.73 22.91
C ASN A 99 -2.91 27.83 23.93
N LYS A 100 -3.47 27.73 25.16
CA LYS A 100 -2.92 26.87 26.21
C LYS A 100 -3.15 25.38 25.93
N TYR A 101 -4.34 25.02 25.46
CA TYR A 101 -4.80 23.62 25.44
C TYR A 101 -4.93 23.04 24.03
N ALA A 102 -5.66 23.70 23.13
CA ALA A 102 -6.01 23.15 21.83
C ALA A 102 -4.86 23.25 20.80
N VAL A 103 -4.18 24.40 20.74
CA VAL A 103 -3.12 24.66 19.74
C VAL A 103 -1.96 23.66 19.85
N PRO A 104 -1.40 23.35 21.03
CA PRO A 104 -0.33 22.36 21.15
C PRO A 104 -0.76 20.96 20.71
N ALA A 105 -2.00 20.56 21.01
CA ALA A 105 -2.53 19.26 20.62
C ALA A 105 -2.73 19.16 19.09
N LYS A 106 -3.30 20.21 18.47
CA LYS A 106 -3.46 20.28 17.01
C LYS A 106 -2.14 20.14 16.28
N LYS A 107 -1.11 20.85 16.75
CA LYS A 107 0.24 20.79 16.16
C LYS A 107 0.81 19.38 16.16
N GLU A 108 0.65 18.65 17.26
CA GLU A 108 1.16 17.28 17.37
C GLU A 108 0.33 16.27 16.55
N ILE A 109 -0.99 16.43 16.52
CA ILE A 109 -1.90 15.64 15.67
C ILE A 109 -1.54 15.82 14.19
N GLU A 110 -1.41 17.06 13.72
CA GLU A 110 -1.09 17.36 12.32
C GLU A 110 0.31 16.86 11.94
N ARG A 111 1.27 16.92 12.87
CA ARG A 111 2.63 16.38 12.68
C ARG A 111 2.65 14.86 12.43
N THR A 112 1.63 14.12 12.87
CA THR A 112 1.59 12.65 12.90
C THR A 112 0.47 12.03 12.05
N ILE A 113 -0.53 12.82 11.63
CA ILE A 113 -1.74 12.33 10.93
C ILE A 113 -1.43 11.48 9.71
N TYR A 114 -0.40 11.85 8.94
CA TYR A 114 -0.05 11.13 7.72
C TYR A 114 0.57 9.76 8.00
N GLU A 115 1.39 9.61 9.03
CA GLU A 115 1.98 8.33 9.41
C GLU A 115 0.90 7.39 9.95
N VAL A 116 0.01 7.90 10.81
CA VAL A 116 -1.15 7.13 11.29
C VAL A 116 -2.04 6.70 10.13
N SER A 117 -2.28 7.60 9.16
CA SER A 117 -3.10 7.27 8.00
C SER A 117 -2.42 6.26 7.06
N GLN A 118 -1.10 6.36 6.87
CA GLN A 118 -0.31 5.38 6.09
C GLN A 118 -0.36 4.00 6.75
N PHE A 119 -0.14 3.96 8.07
CA PHE A 119 -0.22 2.74 8.88
C PHE A 119 -1.59 2.07 8.73
N ARG A 120 -2.68 2.81 8.94
CA ARG A 120 -4.05 2.28 8.77
C ARG A 120 -4.33 1.76 7.37
N LEU A 121 -3.85 2.47 6.34
CA LEU A 121 -4.02 2.04 4.95
C LEU A 121 -3.24 0.75 4.67
N LEU A 122 -2.02 0.61 5.19
CA LEU A 122 -1.23 -0.62 5.06
C LEU A 122 -1.93 -1.82 5.72
N TYR A 123 -2.53 -1.64 6.90
CA TYR A 123 -3.35 -2.69 7.53
C TYR A 123 -4.59 -3.04 6.72
N THR A 124 -5.28 -2.04 6.17
CA THR A 124 -6.39 -2.30 5.24
C THR A 124 -5.90 -3.04 4.02
N ILE A 125 -4.67 -2.74 3.57
CA ILE A 125 -4.11 -3.41 2.42
C ILE A 125 -3.90 -4.90 2.71
N LEU A 126 -3.17 -5.18 3.80
CA LEU A 126 -2.85 -6.53 4.23
C LEU A 126 -4.10 -7.38 4.47
N ASN A 127 -5.09 -6.85 5.19
CA ASN A 127 -6.30 -7.61 5.51
C ASN A 127 -7.19 -7.88 4.28
N GLY A 128 -7.11 -7.04 3.24
CA GLY A 128 -7.92 -7.24 2.04
C GLY A 128 -7.29 -8.20 1.03
N LEU A 129 -6.00 -8.55 1.18
CA LEU A 129 -5.34 -9.53 0.32
C LEU A 129 -5.82 -10.97 0.56
N ASP A 130 -6.50 -11.22 1.69
CA ASP A 130 -7.07 -12.53 2.05
C ASP A 130 -8.52 -12.71 1.57
N GLU A 131 -9.15 -11.67 1.03
CA GLU A 131 -10.56 -11.71 0.62
C GLU A 131 -10.65 -12.04 -0.89
N ASP A 132 -11.49 -13.01 -1.27
CA ASP A 132 -11.76 -13.42 -2.67
C ASP A 132 -12.35 -12.29 -3.55
N GLU A 133 -12.58 -11.11 -2.99
CA GLU A 133 -13.12 -9.96 -3.72
C GLU A 133 -12.00 -9.20 -4.44
N TYR A 134 -12.22 -8.96 -5.74
CA TYR A 134 -11.40 -8.19 -6.68
C TYR A 134 -10.64 -7.03 -6.02
N TYR A 135 -9.44 -7.35 -5.54
CA TYR A 135 -8.79 -6.56 -4.52
C TYR A 135 -8.13 -5.30 -5.09
N THR A 136 -8.24 -4.18 -4.36
CA THR A 136 -7.82 -2.85 -4.86
C THR A 136 -6.33 -2.52 -4.62
N TYR A 137 -5.45 -3.52 -4.56
CA TYR A 137 -4.02 -3.37 -4.21
C TYR A 137 -3.36 -2.17 -4.90
N ASP A 138 -3.37 -2.15 -6.24
CA ASP A 138 -2.71 -1.10 -7.04
C ASP A 138 -3.26 0.30 -6.72
N LYS A 139 -4.58 0.41 -6.54
CA LYS A 139 -5.25 1.68 -6.24
C LYS A 139 -4.88 2.18 -4.85
N ASP A 140 -4.81 1.29 -3.87
CA ASP A 140 -4.47 1.63 -2.49
C ASP A 140 -2.97 1.89 -2.31
N MET A 141 -2.10 1.16 -3.01
CA MET A 141 -0.68 1.47 -3.09
C MET A 141 -0.43 2.83 -3.77
N ALA A 142 -1.15 3.15 -4.84
CA ALA A 142 -1.08 4.48 -5.45
C ALA A 142 -1.58 5.58 -4.49
N LYS A 143 -2.58 5.29 -3.66
CA LYS A 143 -3.06 6.19 -2.60
C LYS A 143 -2.00 6.39 -1.52
N LEU A 144 -1.33 5.33 -1.09
CA LEU A 144 -0.22 5.38 -0.13
C LEU A 144 0.91 6.30 -0.64
N GLU A 145 1.30 6.18 -1.91
CA GLU A 145 2.32 7.05 -2.51
C GLU A 145 1.91 8.53 -2.54
N ARG A 146 0.64 8.82 -2.86
CA ARG A 146 0.12 10.19 -2.79
C ARG A 146 0.16 10.73 -1.36
N MET A 147 -0.14 9.89 -0.37
CA MET A 147 -0.10 10.27 1.05
C MET A 147 1.32 10.57 1.51
N LYS A 148 2.32 9.77 1.12
CA LYS A 148 3.74 10.01 1.42
C LYS A 148 4.22 11.36 0.88
N LYS A 149 3.88 11.67 -0.37
CA LYS A 149 4.21 12.98 -0.99
C LYS A 149 3.57 14.15 -0.26
N ARG A 150 2.28 14.04 0.10
CA ARG A 150 1.56 15.08 0.87
C ARG A 150 2.12 15.26 2.27
N ALA A 151 2.50 14.16 2.93
CA ALA A 151 3.10 14.18 4.26
C ALA A 151 4.38 15.02 4.29
N ALA A 152 5.26 14.82 3.30
CA ALA A 152 6.48 15.61 3.18
C ALA A 152 6.18 17.10 2.99
N ALA A 153 5.30 17.45 2.04
CA ALA A 153 4.96 18.84 1.73
C ALA A 153 4.34 19.59 2.92
N ILE A 154 3.44 18.95 3.68
CA ILE A 154 2.80 19.58 4.83
C ILE A 154 3.77 19.74 6.00
N LYS A 155 4.67 18.79 6.20
CA LYS A 155 5.70 18.90 7.24
C LYS A 155 6.69 20.01 6.98
N GLU A 156 7.07 20.18 5.71
CA GLU A 156 7.89 21.29 5.25
C GLU A 156 7.17 22.63 5.45
N ALA A 157 5.94 22.76 4.95
CA ALA A 157 5.15 24.00 5.07
C ALA A 157 4.83 24.39 6.53
N GLY A 158 4.57 23.41 7.39
CA GLY A 158 4.24 23.62 8.81
C GLY A 158 5.45 23.84 9.72
N GLY A 159 6.67 23.65 9.22
CA GLY A 159 7.89 23.73 10.04
C GLY A 159 7.86 22.76 11.23
N TYR A 160 7.25 21.58 11.05
CA TYR A 160 7.12 20.60 12.13
C TYR A 160 8.46 19.94 12.42
N LYS A 161 8.71 19.63 13.70
CA LYS A 161 9.88 18.82 14.08
C LYS A 161 9.81 17.47 13.35
N ALA A 162 10.92 17.01 12.80
CA ALA A 162 10.99 15.67 12.20
C ALA A 162 10.49 14.60 13.18
N LEU A 163 9.75 13.62 12.67
CA LEU A 163 9.40 12.43 13.44
C LEU A 163 10.63 11.52 13.61
N PRO A 164 10.67 10.64 14.63
CA PRO A 164 11.72 9.63 14.71
C PRO A 164 11.78 8.79 13.43
N ALA A 165 13.01 8.44 13.02
CA ALA A 165 13.23 7.64 11.81
C ALA A 165 12.63 6.22 11.91
N SER A 166 12.45 5.70 13.14
CA SER A 166 11.82 4.39 13.39
C SER A 166 10.42 4.31 12.82
N ILE A 167 9.61 5.38 12.92
CA ILE A 167 8.25 5.41 12.37
C ILE A 167 8.28 5.17 10.85
N ASN A 168 9.22 5.80 10.14
CA ASN A 168 9.35 5.57 8.70
C ASN A 168 9.84 4.15 8.42
N LEU A 169 10.79 3.65 9.21
CA LEU A 169 11.30 2.28 9.08
C LEU A 169 10.16 1.25 9.20
N ASP A 170 9.31 1.38 10.21
CA ASP A 170 8.19 0.47 10.45
C ASP A 170 7.18 0.51 9.30
N LEU A 171 6.84 1.72 8.82
CA LEU A 171 5.98 1.89 7.64
C LEU A 171 6.59 1.26 6.38
N ARG A 172 7.91 1.35 6.19
CA ARG A 172 8.61 0.71 5.05
C ARG A 172 8.63 -0.80 5.17
N LYS A 173 8.80 -1.34 6.38
CA LYS A 173 8.71 -2.78 6.63
C LYS A 173 7.31 -3.30 6.28
N ALA A 174 6.26 -2.64 6.77
CA ALA A 174 4.89 -3.00 6.45
C ALA A 174 4.56 -2.86 4.94
N GLU A 175 5.04 -1.80 4.28
CA GLU A 175 4.89 -1.61 2.83
C GLU A 175 5.58 -2.73 2.02
N ALA A 176 6.79 -3.11 2.40
CA ALA A 176 7.53 -4.19 1.74
C ALA A 176 6.88 -5.56 1.98
N PHE A 177 6.38 -5.80 3.20
CA PHE A 177 5.66 -7.02 3.54
C PHE A 177 4.35 -7.14 2.74
N ALA A 178 3.55 -6.07 2.65
CA ALA A 178 2.33 -6.06 1.84
C ALA A 178 2.60 -6.33 0.36
N ALA A 179 3.69 -5.81 -0.19
CA ALA A 179 4.11 -6.11 -1.55
C ALA A 179 4.55 -7.57 -1.74
N GLY A 180 5.25 -8.13 -0.74
CA GLY A 180 5.60 -9.56 -0.70
C GLY A 180 4.37 -10.46 -0.69
N TYR A 181 3.40 -10.15 0.18
CA TYR A 181 2.17 -10.92 0.31
C TYR A 181 1.30 -10.88 -0.96
N ASN A 182 1.17 -9.70 -1.58
CA ASN A 182 0.50 -9.60 -2.87
C ASN A 182 1.24 -10.41 -3.96
N LEU A 183 2.57 -10.40 -3.96
CA LEU A 183 3.35 -11.20 -4.90
C LEU A 183 3.11 -12.71 -4.72
N SER A 184 3.07 -13.20 -3.47
CA SER A 184 2.82 -14.63 -3.21
C SER A 184 1.45 -15.11 -3.68
N TYR A 185 0.44 -14.24 -3.74
CA TYR A 185 -0.86 -14.58 -4.32
C TYR A 185 -0.73 -14.94 -5.81
N TYR A 186 -0.07 -14.10 -6.60
CA TYR A 186 0.12 -14.36 -8.03
C TYR A 186 1.11 -15.51 -8.28
N ASP A 187 2.10 -15.66 -7.41
CA ASP A 187 3.03 -16.80 -7.47
C ASP A 187 2.27 -18.11 -7.26
N TYR A 188 1.42 -18.18 -6.23
CA TYR A 188 0.56 -19.32 -5.94
C TYR A 188 -0.30 -19.71 -7.14
N TRP A 189 -1.04 -18.77 -7.73
CA TRP A 189 -1.94 -19.09 -8.85
C TRP A 189 -1.19 -19.59 -10.09
N VAL A 190 -0.03 -19.01 -10.42
CA VAL A 190 0.78 -19.51 -11.55
C VAL A 190 1.41 -20.86 -11.22
N ASP A 191 1.89 -21.07 -9.98
CA ASP A 191 2.49 -22.34 -9.55
C ASP A 191 1.45 -23.47 -9.57
N GLU A 192 0.27 -23.23 -8.98
CA GLU A 192 -0.83 -24.19 -8.90
C GLU A 192 -1.35 -24.56 -10.30
N SER A 193 -1.60 -23.54 -11.15
CA SER A 193 -2.10 -23.72 -12.53
C SER A 193 -1.08 -24.38 -13.46
N THR A 194 0.19 -24.47 -13.05
CA THR A 194 1.22 -25.19 -13.83
C THR A 194 1.68 -26.49 -13.17
N GLY A 195 1.13 -26.80 -12.00
CA GLY A 195 1.51 -27.90 -11.13
C GLY A 195 0.32 -28.81 -10.81
N ALA A 196 -0.33 -28.57 -9.67
CA ALA A 196 -1.33 -29.47 -9.10
C ALA A 196 -2.69 -29.42 -9.82
N GLU A 197 -3.11 -28.24 -10.29
CA GLU A 197 -4.36 -28.03 -11.02
C GLU A 197 -4.05 -27.46 -12.41
N PRO A 198 -3.50 -28.29 -13.33
CA PRO A 198 -2.92 -27.78 -14.56
C PRO A 198 -3.96 -27.13 -15.49
N ASP A 199 -3.80 -25.83 -15.72
CA ASP A 199 -4.54 -24.99 -16.66
C ASP A 199 -3.61 -23.89 -17.19
N ILE A 200 -3.18 -24.01 -18.45
CA ILE A 200 -2.19 -23.07 -19.01
C ILE A 200 -2.78 -21.69 -19.32
N ASP A 201 -4.09 -21.61 -19.59
CA ASP A 201 -4.79 -20.35 -19.84
C ASP A 201 -4.96 -19.57 -18.52
N GLU A 202 -5.26 -20.27 -17.42
CA GLU A 202 -5.30 -19.65 -16.08
C GLU A 202 -3.91 -19.18 -15.65
N ALA A 203 -2.86 -19.97 -15.88
CA ALA A 203 -1.49 -19.53 -15.65
C ALA A 203 -1.15 -18.25 -16.45
N ASP A 204 -1.59 -18.15 -17.72
CA ASP A 204 -1.37 -16.97 -18.56
C ASP A 204 -2.05 -15.71 -18.01
N LEU A 205 -3.25 -15.86 -17.47
CA LEU A 205 -4.04 -14.78 -16.87
C LEU A 205 -3.27 -14.06 -15.75
N TYR A 206 -2.53 -14.79 -14.92
CA TYR A 206 -1.79 -14.26 -13.78
C TYR A 206 -0.32 -13.96 -14.05
N TYR A 207 0.27 -14.52 -15.13
CA TYR A 207 1.71 -14.47 -15.38
C TYR A 207 2.28 -13.04 -15.54
N ASP A 208 1.56 -12.15 -16.24
CA ASP A 208 2.02 -10.78 -16.44
C ASP A 208 2.04 -9.99 -15.13
N ASP A 209 1.05 -10.22 -14.27
CA ASP A 209 0.96 -9.62 -12.94
C ASP A 209 2.03 -10.15 -12.00
N LEU A 210 2.28 -11.47 -11.99
CA LEU A 210 3.40 -12.06 -11.28
C LEU A 210 4.72 -11.37 -11.67
N THR A 211 5.01 -11.29 -12.97
CA THR A 211 6.24 -10.66 -13.49
C THR A 211 6.34 -9.17 -13.11
N ARG A 212 5.22 -8.45 -13.16
CA ARG A 212 5.12 -7.04 -12.77
C ARG A 212 5.40 -6.87 -11.28
N TYR A 213 4.77 -7.68 -10.43
CA TYR A 213 4.89 -7.56 -8.98
C TYR A 213 6.24 -8.04 -8.45
N VAL A 214 6.94 -8.98 -9.10
CA VAL A 214 8.34 -9.31 -8.75
C VAL A 214 9.18 -8.03 -8.69
N LYS A 215 9.15 -7.22 -9.76
CA LYS A 215 9.95 -5.98 -9.86
C LYS A 215 9.51 -4.93 -8.85
N GLN A 216 8.20 -4.78 -8.63
CA GLN A 216 7.68 -3.81 -7.68
C GLN A 216 8.08 -4.19 -6.25
N THR A 217 7.92 -5.46 -5.88
CA THR A 217 8.26 -5.99 -4.56
C THR A 217 9.74 -5.86 -4.27
N GLU A 218 10.62 -6.19 -5.23
CA GLU A 218 12.07 -5.94 -5.11
C GLU A 218 12.39 -4.47 -4.82
N MET A 219 11.73 -3.54 -5.53
CA MET A 219 11.91 -2.11 -5.32
C MET A 219 11.48 -1.69 -3.91
N LYS A 220 10.35 -2.20 -3.41
CA LYS A 220 9.84 -1.88 -2.06
C LYS A 220 10.72 -2.47 -0.97
N ILE A 221 11.12 -3.74 -1.10
CA ILE A 221 12.06 -4.38 -0.18
C ILE A 221 13.38 -3.61 -0.19
N GLY A 222 13.89 -3.21 -1.35
CA GLY A 222 15.11 -2.42 -1.49
C GLY A 222 15.12 -1.09 -0.72
N GLN A 223 13.94 -0.53 -0.41
CA GLN A 223 13.79 0.72 0.35
C GLN A 223 13.84 0.51 1.88
N VAL A 224 13.85 -0.73 2.37
CA VAL A 224 13.96 -1.03 3.80
C VAL A 224 15.42 -0.94 4.25
N ALA A 225 15.71 -0.16 5.29
CA ALA A 225 17.09 0.04 5.75
C ALA A 225 17.71 -1.23 6.39
N ASP A 226 16.88 -2.05 7.03
CA ASP A 226 17.28 -3.27 7.74
C ASP A 226 17.67 -4.38 6.75
N LYS A 227 18.98 -4.67 6.64
CA LYS A 227 19.51 -5.67 5.71
C LYS A 227 19.00 -7.08 6.00
N ALA A 228 18.93 -7.49 7.27
CA ALA A 228 18.51 -8.84 7.62
C ALA A 228 17.05 -9.07 7.25
N TYR A 229 16.19 -8.09 7.55
CA TYR A 229 14.78 -8.11 7.15
C TYR A 229 14.60 -8.10 5.63
N ARG A 230 15.39 -7.30 4.88
CA ARG A 230 15.37 -7.36 3.42
C ARG A 230 15.71 -8.74 2.89
N THR A 231 16.76 -9.36 3.42
CA THR A 231 17.17 -10.70 3.01
C THR A 231 16.08 -11.72 3.29
N SER A 232 15.38 -11.65 4.43
CA SER A 232 14.27 -12.57 4.70
C SER A 232 13.14 -12.38 3.69
N LEU A 233 12.68 -11.15 3.44
CA LEU A 233 11.60 -10.89 2.48
C LEU A 233 11.97 -11.29 1.05
N LEU A 234 13.22 -11.08 0.62
CA LEU A 234 13.68 -11.52 -0.70
C LEU A 234 13.64 -13.05 -0.82
N GLN A 235 14.06 -13.75 0.23
CA GLN A 235 14.06 -15.21 0.25
C GLN A 235 12.65 -15.79 0.32
N GLU A 236 11.78 -15.16 1.09
CA GLU A 236 10.40 -15.61 1.34
C GLU A 236 9.48 -15.35 0.13
N PHE A 237 9.55 -14.17 -0.48
CA PHE A 237 8.58 -13.76 -1.50
C PHE A 237 9.15 -13.68 -2.92
N VAL A 238 10.37 -13.15 -3.09
CA VAL A 238 10.90 -12.84 -4.43
C VAL A 238 11.58 -14.03 -5.07
N ALA A 239 12.37 -14.79 -4.30
CA ALA A 239 13.08 -15.96 -4.80
C ALA A 239 12.14 -17.03 -5.41
N PRO A 240 11.08 -17.50 -4.71
CA PRO A 240 10.15 -18.48 -5.29
C PRO A 240 9.44 -17.93 -6.53
N ALA A 241 8.88 -16.72 -6.46
CA ALA A 241 8.22 -16.09 -7.60
C ALA A 241 9.11 -15.98 -8.85
N LYS A 242 10.41 -15.69 -8.69
CA LYS A 242 11.37 -15.69 -9.81
C LYS A 242 11.59 -17.07 -10.41
N VAL A 243 11.63 -18.11 -9.57
CA VAL A 243 11.70 -19.50 -10.03
C VAL A 243 10.45 -19.83 -10.85
N THR A 244 9.26 -19.51 -10.34
CA THR A 244 7.99 -19.71 -11.05
C THR A 244 7.95 -18.99 -12.39
N VAL A 245 8.35 -17.71 -12.42
CA VAL A 245 8.46 -16.92 -13.66
C VAL A 245 9.35 -17.61 -14.68
N GLU A 246 10.59 -17.95 -14.33
CA GLU A 246 11.53 -18.55 -15.28
C GLU A 246 11.12 -19.97 -15.70
N ARG A 247 10.51 -20.74 -14.79
CA ARG A 247 10.00 -22.09 -15.06
C ARG A 247 8.85 -22.09 -16.07
N THR A 248 7.98 -21.08 -16.02
CA THR A 248 6.69 -21.06 -16.75
C THR A 248 6.70 -20.18 -18.01
N LYS A 249 7.62 -19.21 -18.11
CA LYS A 249 7.70 -18.22 -19.21
C LYS A 249 7.59 -18.78 -20.62
N TYR A 250 8.18 -19.96 -20.86
CA TYR A 250 8.27 -20.53 -22.20
C TYR A 250 6.97 -21.15 -22.67
N GLU A 251 6.24 -21.82 -21.80
CA GLU A 251 4.92 -22.38 -22.09
C GLU A 251 3.91 -21.27 -22.32
N ILE A 252 3.94 -20.22 -21.49
CA ILE A 252 3.16 -19.00 -21.72
C ILE A 252 3.48 -18.35 -23.07
N SER A 253 4.77 -18.27 -23.42
CA SER A 253 5.19 -17.73 -24.72
C SER A 253 4.72 -18.60 -25.90
N GLN A 254 4.68 -19.93 -25.73
CA GLN A 254 4.16 -20.86 -26.74
C GLN A 254 2.66 -20.69 -26.91
N LEU A 255 1.90 -20.69 -25.82
CA LEU A 255 0.45 -20.45 -25.82
C LEU A 255 0.09 -19.15 -26.54
N ARG A 256 0.70 -18.03 -26.13
CA ARG A 256 0.45 -16.71 -26.74
C ARG A 256 0.80 -16.67 -28.23
N LEU A 257 1.89 -17.33 -28.63
CA LEU A 257 2.27 -17.44 -30.05
C LEU A 257 1.24 -18.26 -30.85
N MET A 258 0.77 -19.37 -30.29
CA MET A 258 -0.24 -20.23 -30.91
C MET A 258 -1.60 -19.52 -31.01
N ASN A 259 -2.03 -18.80 -29.98
CA ASN A 259 -3.21 -17.95 -30.03
C ASN A 259 -3.10 -16.90 -31.16
N ARG A 260 -1.94 -16.25 -31.28
CA ARG A 260 -1.69 -15.31 -32.39
C ARG A 260 -1.73 -15.99 -33.77
N VAL A 261 -1.24 -17.22 -33.89
CA VAL A 261 -1.32 -18.00 -35.13
C VAL A 261 -2.78 -18.31 -35.46
N SER A 262 -3.57 -18.74 -34.48
CA SER A 262 -5.01 -19.00 -34.65
C SER A 262 -5.75 -17.75 -35.15
N GLU A 263 -5.53 -16.59 -34.52
CA GLU A 263 -6.11 -15.31 -34.96
C GLU A 263 -5.78 -14.98 -36.42
N LEU A 264 -4.55 -15.27 -36.86
CA LEU A 264 -4.13 -15.02 -38.24
C LEU A 264 -4.78 -15.99 -39.23
N ILE A 265 -4.97 -17.25 -38.84
CA ILE A 265 -5.71 -18.24 -39.63
C ILE A 265 -7.17 -17.81 -39.80
N ASP A 266 -7.82 -17.41 -38.71
CA ASP A 266 -9.23 -16.94 -38.73
C ASP A 266 -9.41 -15.68 -39.58
N ALA A 267 -8.39 -14.81 -39.61
CA ALA A 267 -8.36 -13.64 -40.47
C ALA A 267 -7.99 -13.94 -41.94
N GLY A 268 -7.68 -15.19 -42.30
CA GLY A 268 -7.26 -15.60 -43.64
C GLY A 268 -5.80 -15.26 -44.01
N ASN A 269 -5.00 -14.80 -43.05
CA ASN A 269 -3.60 -14.38 -43.24
C ASN A 269 -2.63 -15.56 -43.12
N ILE A 270 -2.81 -16.60 -43.95
CA ILE A 270 -2.13 -17.89 -43.82
C ILE A 270 -0.60 -17.81 -43.89
N GLU A 271 -0.03 -17.01 -44.79
CA GLU A 271 1.43 -16.90 -44.92
C GLU A 271 2.10 -16.22 -43.72
N GLU A 272 1.41 -15.23 -43.11
CA GLU A 272 1.87 -14.63 -41.86
C GLU A 272 1.75 -15.63 -40.70
N ALA A 273 0.65 -16.40 -40.66
CA ALA A 273 0.45 -17.45 -39.66
C ALA A 273 1.58 -18.50 -39.72
N LYS A 274 1.95 -18.99 -40.91
CA LYS A 274 3.11 -19.90 -41.09
C LYS A 274 4.41 -19.27 -40.61
N THR A 275 4.63 -17.99 -40.91
CA THR A 275 5.82 -17.24 -40.47
C THR A 275 5.90 -17.18 -38.93
N GLN A 276 4.80 -16.89 -38.25
CA GLN A 276 4.75 -16.88 -36.79
C GLN A 276 4.93 -18.29 -36.20
N PHE A 277 4.23 -19.28 -36.75
CA PHE A 277 4.30 -20.68 -36.31
C PHE A 277 5.73 -21.25 -36.38
N SER A 278 6.50 -20.88 -37.42
CA SER A 278 7.91 -21.31 -37.54
C SER A 278 8.82 -20.89 -36.37
N LYS A 279 8.41 -19.89 -35.58
CA LYS A 279 9.16 -19.43 -34.40
C LYS A 279 9.03 -20.38 -33.20
N LEU A 280 8.04 -21.27 -33.21
CA LEU A 280 7.72 -22.16 -32.09
C LEU A 280 8.86 -23.13 -31.77
N GLU A 281 9.48 -23.74 -32.79
CA GLU A 281 10.63 -24.64 -32.61
C GLU A 281 11.82 -23.95 -31.94
N GLY A 282 12.07 -22.69 -32.32
CA GLY A 282 13.09 -21.87 -31.69
C GLY A 282 12.77 -21.51 -30.23
N LEU A 283 11.48 -21.41 -29.86
CA LEU A 283 11.06 -21.23 -28.46
C LEU A 283 11.24 -22.51 -27.66
N LYS A 284 10.79 -23.66 -28.17
CA LYS A 284 10.94 -24.96 -27.51
C LYS A 284 12.40 -25.31 -27.23
N THR A 285 13.27 -25.10 -28.22
CA THR A 285 14.72 -25.36 -28.07
C THR A 285 15.32 -24.51 -26.96
N ARG A 286 14.97 -23.22 -26.92
CA ARG A 286 15.44 -22.30 -25.86
C ARG A 286 14.87 -22.67 -24.49
N ALA A 287 13.60 -23.08 -24.44
CA ALA A 287 12.94 -23.52 -23.23
C ALA A 287 13.66 -24.72 -22.60
N ALA A 288 13.94 -25.75 -23.41
CA ALA A 288 14.63 -26.96 -22.95
C ALA A 288 16.01 -26.63 -22.36
N ALA A 289 16.81 -25.83 -23.06
CA ALA A 289 18.15 -25.46 -22.61
C ALA A 289 18.16 -24.67 -21.29
N ILE A 290 17.18 -23.76 -21.11
CA ILE A 290 17.11 -22.93 -19.91
C ILE A 290 16.58 -23.71 -18.71
N LYS A 291 15.62 -24.62 -18.93
CA LYS A 291 15.13 -25.51 -17.87
C LYS A 291 16.21 -26.49 -17.40
N GLU A 292 16.98 -27.05 -18.32
CA GLU A 292 18.13 -27.89 -17.99
C GLU A 292 19.20 -27.12 -17.21
N ALA A 293 19.55 -25.91 -17.65
CA ALA A 293 20.56 -25.09 -16.98
C ALA A 293 20.10 -24.56 -15.60
N GLY A 294 18.81 -24.25 -15.46
CA GLY A 294 18.24 -23.72 -14.22
C GLY A 294 17.89 -24.79 -13.18
N GLY A 295 17.82 -26.06 -13.57
CA GLY A 295 17.41 -27.15 -12.68
C GLY A 295 15.99 -27.01 -12.16
N TYR A 296 15.12 -26.33 -12.91
CA TYR A 296 13.73 -26.12 -12.52
C TYR A 296 12.93 -27.42 -12.61
N GLU A 297 11.98 -27.60 -11.70
CA GLU A 297 11.03 -28.70 -11.82
C GLU A 297 10.24 -28.59 -13.12
N PRO A 298 9.98 -29.72 -13.81
CA PRO A 298 9.16 -29.69 -15.01
C PRO A 298 7.71 -29.34 -14.66
N LEU A 299 7.04 -28.58 -15.54
CA LEU A 299 5.60 -28.36 -15.44
C LEU A 299 4.84 -29.68 -15.55
N ALA A 300 3.58 -29.66 -15.08
CA ALA A 300 2.68 -30.80 -15.18
C ALA A 300 2.62 -31.36 -16.61
N LYS A 301 2.52 -32.70 -16.74
CA LYS A 301 2.44 -33.36 -18.05
C LYS A 301 1.24 -32.87 -18.85
N ALA A 302 0.11 -32.60 -18.20
CA ALA A 302 -1.12 -32.13 -18.82
C ALA A 302 -0.90 -30.84 -19.63
N ILE A 303 -0.17 -29.85 -19.08
CA ILE A 303 0.19 -28.61 -19.78
C ILE A 303 0.94 -28.89 -21.09
N ARG A 304 1.90 -29.82 -21.06
CA ARG A 304 2.68 -30.18 -22.25
C ARG A 304 1.83 -30.92 -23.29
N ASP A 305 0.96 -31.82 -22.84
CA ASP A 305 0.07 -32.57 -23.73
C ASP A 305 -0.93 -31.62 -24.41
N GLU A 306 -1.47 -30.65 -23.67
CA GLU A 306 -2.39 -29.64 -24.16
C GLU A 306 -1.74 -28.73 -25.21
N LEU A 307 -0.56 -28.15 -24.90
CA LEU A 307 0.17 -27.32 -25.85
C LEU A 307 0.54 -28.09 -27.13
N LEU A 308 0.91 -29.37 -27.02
CA LEU A 308 1.22 -30.21 -28.16
C LEU A 308 -0.01 -30.52 -29.02
N ALA A 309 -1.16 -30.76 -28.38
CA ALA A 309 -2.42 -30.97 -29.09
C ALA A 309 -2.80 -29.71 -29.88
N TYR A 310 -2.77 -28.54 -29.24
CA TYR A 310 -3.08 -27.27 -29.88
C TYR A 310 -2.13 -26.96 -31.05
N GLU A 311 -0.83 -27.19 -30.86
CA GLU A 311 0.15 -27.06 -31.93
C GLU A 311 -0.16 -27.98 -33.12
N THR A 312 -0.53 -29.22 -32.84
CA THR A 312 -0.84 -30.23 -33.86
C THR A 312 -2.04 -29.81 -34.70
N ASP A 313 -3.07 -29.28 -34.05
CA ASP A 313 -4.28 -28.78 -34.71
C ASP A 313 -3.97 -27.58 -35.62
N LEU A 314 -3.22 -26.59 -35.11
CA LEU A 314 -2.79 -25.44 -35.91
C LEU A 314 -1.96 -25.87 -37.12
N LYS A 315 -1.05 -26.84 -36.94
CA LYS A 315 -0.23 -27.37 -38.03
C LYS A 315 -1.07 -28.03 -39.11
N ALA A 316 -2.09 -28.80 -38.76
CA ALA A 316 -2.99 -29.44 -39.72
C ALA A 316 -3.68 -28.39 -40.60
N VAL A 317 -4.22 -27.33 -39.99
CA VAL A 317 -4.89 -26.24 -40.70
C VAL A 317 -3.92 -25.49 -41.62
N LEU A 318 -2.70 -25.17 -41.16
CA LEU A 318 -1.67 -24.50 -41.97
C LEU A 318 -1.17 -25.34 -43.16
N GLU A 319 -1.27 -26.66 -43.06
CA GLU A 319 -0.97 -27.63 -44.12
C GLU A 319 -2.18 -27.90 -45.05
N GLY A 320 -3.35 -27.33 -44.76
CA GLY A 320 -4.57 -27.49 -45.54
C GLY A 320 -5.26 -28.85 -45.36
N LYS A 321 -5.11 -29.48 -44.20
CA LYS A 321 -5.79 -30.72 -43.79
C LYS A 321 -6.97 -30.39 -42.88
#